data_AF-A0A6B0WU57-F1
#
_entry.id   AF-A0A6B0WU57-F1
#
_cell.length_a   1.000
_cell.length_b   1.000
_cell.length_c   1.000
_cell.angle_alpha   90.00
_cell.angle_beta   90.00
_cell.angle_gamma   90.00
#
_symmetry.space_group_name_H-M   'P 1'
#
loop_
_entity.id
_entity.type
_entity.pdbx_description
1 polymer ?
#
loop_
_entity_poly.entity_id
_entity_poly.type
_entity_poly.pdbx_seq_one_letter_code
_entity_poly.pdbx_strand_id
1 'polypeptide(L)'
;MLNLPIGGRMRVMGSPMRIPQPGDAIKIGFIYGTYRKNSLDGATLAALQFNEEGGVRGVPIELIKSYLPIEQLAEKNISETEYVAALAEKLITQEKVLAIVGPNRSSQAVIVGEIAQRYGIPMMTTNATNPIVSTAGDFVFMAAFTDDFQGKVMAEFAIQELGAGRVAVLTERGSIYSEGLSQTFVDNFGALGGHVAAHQFYMSGETDFASQLIAVTSSMPDVVFIPGSVVDIPLLVQQARQNFGLTATFLGGDSWHNAELLTTSSA
;
A
#
# COMPACT_ATOMS: atom_id res chain seq x y z
N MET A 1 23.16 -36.44 10.51
CA MET A 1 21.71 -36.30 10.78
C MET A 1 21.54 -35.20 11.81
N LEU A 2 21.22 -33.99 11.37
CA LEU A 2 20.92 -32.87 12.28
C LEU A 2 19.44 -32.96 12.65
N ASN A 3 19.16 -33.08 13.94
CA ASN A 3 17.81 -33.18 14.49
C ASN A 3 17.33 -31.75 14.83
N LEU A 4 16.36 -31.22 14.07
CA LEU A 4 15.68 -29.96 14.40
C LEU A 4 14.48 -30.27 15.31
N PRO A 5 14.25 -29.51 16.40
CA PRO A 5 13.10 -29.73 17.26
C PRO A 5 11.81 -29.27 16.57
N ILE A 6 10.95 -30.24 16.29
CA ILE A 6 9.56 -30.05 15.88
C ILE A 6 8.77 -29.64 17.12
N GLY A 7 8.03 -28.54 17.04
CA GLY A 7 6.84 -28.34 17.88
C GLY A 7 6.89 -27.18 18.87
N GLY A 8 7.05 -25.95 18.38
CA GLY A 8 6.52 -24.76 19.07
C GLY A 8 5.19 -24.37 18.42
N ARG A 9 4.06 -24.96 18.83
CA ARG A 9 2.75 -24.42 18.45
C ARG A 9 2.58 -23.08 19.18
N MET A 10 2.66 -21.98 18.42
CA MET A 10 2.26 -20.66 18.90
C MET A 10 0.82 -20.78 19.41
N ARG A 11 0.60 -20.51 20.71
CA ARG A 11 -0.75 -20.47 21.28
C ARG A 11 -1.45 -19.25 20.70
N VAL A 12 -2.38 -19.48 19.76
CA VAL A 12 -3.34 -18.47 19.32
C VAL A 12 -4.09 -18.00 20.56
N MET A 13 -3.96 -16.72 20.95
CA MET A 13 -4.65 -16.13 22.11
C MET A 13 -6.09 -15.73 21.77
N GLY A 14 -6.82 -16.60 21.06
CA GLY A 14 -8.20 -16.39 20.64
C GLY A 14 -9.14 -17.37 21.36
N SER A 15 -10.30 -16.87 21.81
CA SER A 15 -11.44 -17.74 22.09
C SER A 15 -11.75 -18.59 20.84
N PRO A 16 -12.20 -19.86 20.97
CA PRO A 16 -12.50 -20.69 19.82
C PRO A 16 -13.45 -19.95 18.87
N MET A 17 -13.12 -19.95 17.58
CA MET A 17 -13.91 -19.32 16.51
C MET A 17 -15.37 -19.80 16.63
N ARG A 18 -16.29 -18.88 16.94
CA ARG A 18 -17.72 -19.21 17.10
C ARG A 18 -18.31 -19.47 15.73
N ILE A 19 -18.89 -20.64 15.52
CA ILE A 19 -19.68 -20.96 14.33
C ILE A 19 -20.98 -20.13 14.41
N PRO A 20 -21.29 -19.27 13.43
CA PRO A 20 -22.54 -18.50 13.40
C PRO A 20 -23.76 -19.42 13.46
N GLN A 21 -24.74 -19.08 14.29
CA GLN A 21 -26.01 -19.81 14.38
C GLN A 21 -27.07 -19.17 13.47
N PRO A 22 -28.16 -19.88 13.12
CA PRO A 22 -29.29 -19.27 12.41
C PRO A 22 -29.82 -18.04 13.17
N GLY A 23 -29.72 -16.86 12.56
CA GLY A 23 -30.06 -15.56 13.17
C GLY A 23 -28.87 -14.67 13.55
N ASP A 24 -27.65 -15.21 13.56
CA ASP A 24 -26.41 -14.42 13.66
C ASP A 24 -26.01 -13.87 12.26
N ALA A 25 -25.31 -12.74 12.21
CA ALA A 25 -24.63 -12.26 11.01
C ALA A 25 -23.12 -12.56 11.09
N ILE A 26 -22.48 -12.82 9.94
CA ILE A 26 -21.02 -12.92 9.83
C ILE A 26 -20.45 -11.50 9.81
N LYS A 27 -19.83 -11.10 10.92
CA LYS A 27 -19.18 -9.80 11.03
C LYS A 27 -17.83 -9.79 10.32
N ILE A 28 -17.66 -8.90 9.35
CA ILE A 28 -16.40 -8.65 8.66
C ILE A 28 -15.94 -7.24 8.99
N GLY A 29 -14.77 -7.10 9.59
CA GLY A 29 -14.17 -5.80 9.85
C GLY A 29 -13.67 -5.19 8.56
N PHE A 30 -13.93 -3.90 8.33
CA PHE A 30 -13.43 -3.19 7.15
C PHE A 30 -12.77 -1.89 7.55
N ILE A 31 -11.45 -1.81 7.37
CA ILE A 31 -10.65 -0.64 7.72
C ILE A 31 -10.41 0.19 6.45
N TYR A 32 -10.89 1.44 6.42
CA TYR A 32 -10.81 2.32 5.26
C TYR A 32 -10.42 3.75 5.62
N GLY A 33 -9.78 4.46 4.70
CA GLY A 33 -9.36 5.86 4.86
C GLY A 33 -10.06 6.83 3.92
N THR A 34 -9.79 8.13 4.14
CA THR A 34 -10.43 9.30 3.52
C THR A 34 -10.41 9.31 1.99
N TYR A 35 -9.26 8.96 1.40
CA TYR A 35 -9.06 9.00 -0.06
C TYR A 35 -9.78 7.89 -0.84
N ARG A 36 -10.45 6.95 -0.18
CA ARG A 36 -11.04 5.77 -0.85
C ARG A 36 -12.48 5.50 -0.45
N LYS A 37 -13.36 6.51 -0.59
CA LYS A 37 -14.82 6.27 -0.58
C LYS A 37 -15.19 5.14 -1.55
N ASN A 38 -14.51 5.04 -2.70
CA ASN A 38 -14.72 3.96 -3.67
C ASN A 38 -14.47 2.56 -3.10
N SER A 39 -13.46 2.38 -2.22
CA SER A 39 -13.21 1.09 -1.56
C SER A 39 -14.32 0.75 -0.58
N LEU A 40 -14.86 1.74 0.14
CA LEU A 40 -16.01 1.54 1.02
C LEU A 40 -17.29 1.21 0.25
N ASP A 41 -17.54 1.93 -0.84
CA ASP A 41 -18.69 1.69 -1.72
C ASP A 41 -18.59 0.28 -2.33
N GLY A 42 -17.40 -0.13 -2.79
CA GLY A 42 -17.16 -1.48 -3.31
C GLY A 42 -17.34 -2.59 -2.28
N ALA A 43 -16.78 -2.43 -1.07
CA ALA A 43 -16.98 -3.39 0.02
C ALA A 43 -18.46 -3.47 0.46
N THR A 44 -19.15 -2.33 0.48
CA THR A 44 -20.59 -2.28 0.81
C THR A 44 -21.41 -2.98 -0.28
N LEU A 45 -21.12 -2.73 -1.55
CA LEU A 45 -21.80 -3.38 -2.68
C LEU A 45 -21.59 -4.89 -2.66
N ALA A 46 -20.36 -5.35 -2.42
CA ALA A 46 -20.07 -6.79 -2.32
C ALA A 46 -20.89 -7.46 -1.21
N ALA A 47 -20.93 -6.87 -0.01
CA ALA A 47 -21.73 -7.40 1.09
C ALA A 47 -23.24 -7.45 0.76
N LEU A 48 -23.76 -6.43 0.07
CA LEU A 48 -25.15 -6.41 -0.39
C LEU A 48 -25.44 -7.54 -1.38
N GLN A 49 -24.60 -7.69 -2.41
CA GLN A 49 -24.76 -8.72 -3.43
C GLN A 49 -24.71 -10.13 -2.83
N PHE A 50 -23.74 -10.42 -1.96
CA PHE A 50 -23.68 -11.71 -1.28
C PHE A 50 -24.92 -11.96 -0.42
N ASN A 51 -25.44 -10.95 0.26
CA ASN A 51 -26.65 -11.10 1.08
C ASN A 51 -27.92 -11.31 0.24
N GLU A 52 -28.04 -10.65 -0.91
CA GLU A 52 -29.13 -10.87 -1.87
C GLU A 52 -29.11 -12.30 -2.44
N GLU A 53 -27.93 -12.89 -2.60
CA GLU A 53 -27.73 -14.28 -3.03
C GLU A 53 -27.92 -15.32 -1.88
N GLY A 54 -28.41 -14.89 -0.72
CA GLY A 54 -28.68 -15.76 0.43
C GLY A 54 -27.52 -15.86 1.43
N GLY A 55 -26.51 -15.00 1.32
CA GLY A 55 -25.36 -14.92 2.23
C GLY A 55 -24.44 -16.14 2.15
N VAL A 56 -23.60 -16.31 3.15
CA VAL A 56 -22.70 -17.47 3.25
C VAL A 56 -23.45 -18.61 3.90
N ARG A 57 -23.89 -19.58 3.08
CA ARG A 57 -24.68 -20.75 3.54
C ARG A 57 -25.96 -20.34 4.30
N GLY A 58 -26.66 -19.31 3.83
CA GLY A 58 -27.87 -18.81 4.48
C GLY A 58 -27.63 -17.77 5.58
N VAL A 59 -26.38 -17.42 5.87
CA VAL A 59 -26.01 -16.47 6.93
C VAL A 59 -25.58 -15.14 6.31
N PRO A 60 -26.21 -14.01 6.65
CA PRO A 60 -25.87 -12.71 6.07
C PRO A 60 -24.52 -12.20 6.59
N ILE A 61 -23.84 -11.41 5.77
CA ILE A 61 -22.63 -10.65 6.11
C ILE A 61 -23.02 -9.29 6.69
N GLU A 62 -22.40 -8.92 7.81
CA GLU A 62 -22.46 -7.58 8.39
C GLU A 62 -21.07 -6.94 8.28
N LEU A 63 -20.97 -5.81 7.57
CA LEU A 63 -19.70 -5.09 7.41
C LEU A 63 -19.50 -4.09 8.56
N ILE A 64 -18.54 -4.37 9.44
CA ILE A 64 -18.16 -3.50 10.56
C ILE A 64 -17.13 -2.47 10.07
N LYS A 65 -17.63 -1.28 9.74
CA LYS A 65 -16.87 -0.19 9.12
C LYS A 65 -16.02 0.55 10.16
N SER A 66 -14.71 0.62 9.94
CA SER A 66 -13.73 1.33 10.77
C SER A 66 -12.97 2.36 9.95
N TYR A 67 -13.12 3.63 10.30
CA TYR A 67 -12.56 4.75 9.56
C TYR A 67 -11.18 5.15 10.09
N LEU A 68 -10.23 5.36 9.18
CA LEU A 68 -8.87 5.86 9.42
C LEU A 68 -8.73 7.31 8.91
N PRO A 69 -8.86 8.33 9.78
CA PRO A 69 -8.79 9.74 9.39
C PRO A 69 -7.34 10.26 9.42
N ILE A 70 -6.48 9.77 8.52
CA ILE A 70 -5.02 10.05 8.51
C ILE A 70 -4.70 11.54 8.70
N GLU A 71 -5.38 12.40 7.94
CA GLU A 71 -5.11 13.84 7.94
C GLU A 71 -5.47 14.46 9.30
N GLN A 72 -6.58 14.04 9.90
CA GLN A 72 -7.02 14.54 11.21
C GLN A 72 -6.15 14.00 12.34
N LEU A 73 -5.56 12.81 12.20
CA LEU A 73 -4.60 12.28 13.17
C LEU A 73 -3.34 13.16 13.15
N ALA A 74 -2.83 13.51 11.98
CA ALA A 74 -1.68 14.39 11.82
C ALA A 74 -1.94 15.80 12.40
N GLU A 75 -3.07 16.43 12.04
CA GLU A 75 -3.46 17.76 12.58
C GLU A 75 -3.52 17.80 14.12
N LYS A 76 -3.89 16.67 14.74
CA LYS A 76 -4.04 16.54 16.20
C LYS A 76 -2.80 15.96 16.88
N ASN A 77 -1.71 15.72 16.15
CA ASN A 77 -0.51 15.04 16.65
C ASN A 77 -0.82 13.68 17.31
N ILE A 78 -1.78 12.93 16.76
CA ILE A 78 -2.12 11.58 17.21
C ILE A 78 -1.31 10.57 16.40
N SER A 79 -0.72 9.59 17.08
CA SER A 79 0.04 8.52 16.43
C SER A 79 -0.86 7.67 15.52
N GLU A 80 -0.60 7.68 14.22
CA GLU A 80 -1.27 6.80 13.25
C GLU A 80 -1.07 5.32 13.63
N THR A 81 0.14 4.95 14.06
CA THR A 81 0.48 3.57 14.40
C THR A 81 -0.38 3.05 15.55
N GLU A 82 -0.49 3.82 16.63
CA GLU A 82 -1.29 3.44 17.81
C GLU A 82 -2.78 3.41 17.47
N TYR A 83 -3.26 4.37 16.66
CA TYR A 83 -4.66 4.44 16.25
C TYR A 83 -5.07 3.24 15.39
N VAL A 84 -4.24 2.87 14.40
CA VAL A 84 -4.45 1.70 13.53
C VAL A 84 -4.46 0.41 14.36
N ALA A 85 -3.53 0.27 15.29
CA ALA A 85 -3.47 -0.89 16.18
C ALA A 85 -4.73 -1.01 17.04
N ALA A 86 -5.16 0.09 17.67
CA ALA A 86 -6.35 0.13 18.51
C ALA A 86 -7.63 -0.21 17.72
N LEU A 87 -7.74 0.23 16.45
CA LEU A 87 -8.87 -0.13 15.59
C LEU A 87 -8.91 -1.63 15.29
N ALA A 88 -7.77 -2.23 14.94
CA ALA A 88 -7.68 -3.66 14.70
C ALA A 88 -8.06 -4.47 15.96
N GLU A 89 -7.51 -4.09 17.12
CA GLU A 89 -7.85 -4.74 18.39
C GLU A 89 -9.32 -4.56 18.75
N LYS A 90 -9.92 -3.39 18.52
CA LYS A 90 -11.36 -3.18 18.74
C LYS A 90 -12.21 -4.09 17.87
N LEU A 91 -11.92 -4.19 16.57
CA LEU A 91 -12.65 -5.08 15.66
C LEU A 91 -12.61 -6.53 16.13
N ILE A 92 -11.44 -7.01 16.57
CA ILE A 92 -11.26 -8.38 17.02
C ILE A 92 -11.90 -8.62 18.39
N THR A 93 -11.61 -7.75 19.36
CA THR A 93 -11.90 -8.01 20.78
C THR A 93 -13.28 -7.54 21.21
N GLN A 94 -13.83 -6.48 20.62
CA GLN A 94 -15.13 -5.91 20.98
C GLN A 94 -16.20 -6.28 19.96
N GLU A 95 -15.92 -6.05 18.67
CA GLU A 95 -16.89 -6.32 17.60
C GLU A 95 -16.98 -7.80 17.24
N LYS A 96 -15.97 -8.60 17.62
CA LYS A 96 -15.88 -10.06 17.38
C LYS A 96 -15.99 -10.40 15.89
N VAL A 97 -15.29 -9.64 15.04
CA VAL A 97 -15.26 -9.92 13.61
C VAL A 97 -14.61 -11.27 13.32
N LEU A 98 -15.10 -11.96 12.28
CA LEU A 98 -14.56 -13.23 11.82
C LEU A 98 -13.29 -13.05 10.98
N ALA A 99 -13.19 -11.93 10.26
CA ALA A 99 -12.05 -11.56 9.42
C ALA A 99 -11.96 -10.03 9.29
N ILE A 100 -10.81 -9.54 8.86
CA ILE A 100 -10.55 -8.14 8.56
C ILE A 100 -10.24 -7.98 7.07
N VAL A 101 -10.88 -6.99 6.43
CA VAL A 101 -10.55 -6.53 5.09
C VAL A 101 -9.95 -5.12 5.19
N GLY A 102 -8.84 -4.90 4.49
CA GLY A 102 -8.00 -3.71 4.66
C GLY A 102 -6.99 -3.85 5.82
N PRO A 103 -6.19 -2.81 6.10
CA PRO A 103 -6.24 -1.48 5.50
C PRO A 103 -5.57 -1.41 4.12
N ASN A 104 -5.62 -0.23 3.50
CA ASN A 104 -5.24 -0.01 2.09
C ASN A 104 -3.82 0.53 1.88
N ARG A 105 -3.11 0.96 2.94
CA ARG A 105 -1.71 1.41 2.86
C ARG A 105 -0.79 0.35 3.45
N SER A 106 0.36 0.11 2.82
CA SER A 106 1.32 -0.92 3.23
C SER A 106 1.77 -0.76 4.69
N SER A 107 2.09 0.46 5.13
CA SER A 107 2.49 0.72 6.53
C SER A 107 1.43 0.31 7.55
N GLN A 108 0.17 0.61 7.27
CA GLN A 108 -0.96 0.23 8.12
C GLN A 108 -1.21 -1.27 8.08
N ALA A 109 -1.08 -1.86 6.88
CA ALA A 109 -1.36 -3.28 6.67
C ALA A 109 -0.35 -4.18 7.40
N VAL A 110 0.91 -3.75 7.53
CA VAL A 110 1.89 -4.44 8.39
C VAL A 110 1.41 -4.49 9.84
N ILE A 111 0.99 -3.35 10.39
CA ILE A 111 0.52 -3.26 11.79
C ILE A 111 -0.70 -4.15 12.03
N VAL A 112 -1.71 -4.04 11.16
CA VAL A 112 -2.94 -4.83 11.29
C VAL A 112 -2.66 -6.32 11.05
N GLY A 113 -1.76 -6.65 10.12
CA GLY A 113 -1.36 -8.02 9.82
C GLY A 113 -0.71 -8.72 11.01
N GLU A 114 0.23 -8.05 11.69
CA GLU A 114 0.83 -8.57 12.92
C GLU A 114 -0.20 -8.82 14.02
N ILE A 115 -1.15 -7.90 14.21
CA ILE A 115 -2.22 -8.05 15.21
C ILE A 115 -3.12 -9.22 14.82
N ALA A 116 -3.62 -9.24 13.58
CA ALA A 116 -4.50 -10.28 13.06
C ALA A 116 -3.86 -11.67 13.19
N GLN A 117 -2.58 -11.81 12.86
CA GLN A 117 -1.79 -13.02 13.04
C GLN A 117 -1.74 -13.45 14.51
N ARG A 118 -1.45 -12.54 15.45
CA ARG A 118 -1.39 -12.87 16.89
C ARG A 118 -2.72 -13.41 17.43
N TYR A 119 -3.83 -12.88 16.93
CA TYR A 119 -5.18 -13.31 17.32
C TYR A 119 -5.73 -14.49 16.50
N GLY A 120 -5.05 -14.91 15.43
CA GLY A 120 -5.53 -15.96 14.53
C GLY A 120 -6.78 -15.55 13.74
N ILE A 121 -6.88 -14.27 13.40
CA ILE A 121 -7.98 -13.70 12.60
C ILE A 121 -7.47 -13.50 11.17
N PRO A 122 -8.12 -14.07 10.15
CA PRO A 122 -7.75 -13.81 8.77
C PRO A 122 -7.85 -12.32 8.43
N MET A 123 -6.82 -11.79 7.79
CA MET A 123 -6.77 -10.44 7.24
C MET A 123 -6.51 -10.49 5.74
N MET A 124 -7.23 -9.70 4.96
CA MET A 124 -6.96 -9.48 3.54
C MET A 124 -6.86 -7.99 3.22
N THR A 125 -5.68 -7.52 2.81
CA THR A 125 -5.57 -6.16 2.24
C THR A 125 -5.99 -6.14 0.78
N THR A 126 -6.66 -5.07 0.35
CA THR A 126 -7.12 -4.91 -1.04
C THR A 126 -6.19 -4.07 -1.90
N ASN A 127 -5.28 -3.30 -1.30
CA ASN A 127 -4.50 -2.28 -2.02
C ASN A 127 -3.06 -2.11 -1.51
N ALA A 128 -2.68 -2.66 -0.36
CA ALA A 128 -1.28 -2.64 0.02
C ALA A 128 -0.50 -3.61 -0.88
N THR A 129 0.56 -3.10 -1.50
CA THR A 129 1.37 -3.82 -2.50
C THR A 129 2.72 -4.27 -1.95
N ASN A 130 3.16 -3.77 -0.80
CA ASN A 130 4.47 -4.16 -0.28
C ASN A 130 4.41 -5.62 0.22
N PRO A 131 5.27 -6.53 -0.27
CA PRO A 131 5.24 -7.95 0.07
C PRO A 131 5.45 -8.21 1.56
N ILE A 132 6.09 -7.28 2.29
CA ILE A 132 6.32 -7.40 3.74
C ILE A 132 5.01 -7.63 4.52
N VAL A 133 3.87 -7.14 4.02
CA VAL A 133 2.55 -7.34 4.64
C VAL A 133 2.24 -8.83 4.84
N SER A 134 2.48 -9.65 3.82
CA SER A 134 2.20 -11.10 3.87
C SER A 134 3.19 -11.88 4.73
N THR A 135 4.32 -11.27 5.12
CA THR A 135 5.35 -11.95 5.92
C THR A 135 4.99 -12.09 7.40
N ALA A 136 3.92 -11.42 7.84
CA ALA A 136 3.41 -11.52 9.20
C ALA A 136 2.99 -12.95 9.59
N GLY A 137 2.47 -13.76 8.65
CA GLY A 137 2.20 -15.18 8.84
C GLY A 137 0.95 -15.69 8.11
N ASP A 138 0.55 -16.93 8.41
CA ASP A 138 -0.47 -17.70 7.67
C ASP A 138 -1.89 -17.10 7.66
N PHE A 139 -2.17 -16.10 8.49
CA PHE A 139 -3.47 -15.43 8.54
C PHE A 139 -3.53 -14.13 7.72
N VAL A 140 -2.44 -13.73 7.05
CA VAL A 140 -2.36 -12.44 6.36
C VAL A 140 -2.24 -12.63 4.85
N PHE A 141 -3.22 -12.11 4.12
CA PHE A 141 -3.38 -12.26 2.68
C PHE A 141 -3.36 -10.91 1.98
N MET A 142 -2.91 -10.90 0.73
CA MET A 142 -2.89 -9.72 -0.14
C MET A 142 -3.67 -10.03 -1.41
N ALA A 143 -4.61 -9.15 -1.77
CA ALA A 143 -5.32 -9.24 -3.05
C ALA A 143 -4.64 -8.43 -4.16
N ALA A 144 -3.82 -7.43 -3.82
CA ALA A 144 -3.08 -6.63 -4.77
C ALA A 144 -1.89 -7.40 -5.37
N PHE A 145 -1.43 -6.98 -6.54
CA PHE A 145 -0.09 -7.34 -7.01
C PHE A 145 0.98 -6.76 -6.06
N THR A 146 2.21 -7.27 -6.15
CA THR A 146 3.29 -6.86 -5.25
C THR A 146 4.19 -5.79 -5.87
N ASP A 147 4.84 -5.00 -5.00
CA ASP A 147 5.88 -4.05 -5.39
C ASP A 147 7.04 -4.76 -6.12
N ASP A 148 7.37 -6.00 -5.74
CA ASP A 148 8.37 -6.83 -6.42
C ASP A 148 8.03 -7.03 -7.91
N PHE A 149 6.76 -7.34 -8.19
CA PHE A 149 6.27 -7.53 -9.55
C PHE A 149 6.21 -6.19 -10.29
N GLN A 150 5.65 -5.17 -9.66
CA GLN A 150 5.49 -3.84 -10.23
C GLN A 150 6.84 -3.21 -10.60
N GLY A 151 7.81 -3.22 -9.68
CA GLY A 151 9.14 -2.64 -9.89
C GLY A 151 9.90 -3.35 -11.01
N LYS A 152 9.77 -4.67 -11.11
CA LYS A 152 10.33 -5.45 -12.23
C LYS A 152 9.70 -5.04 -13.56
N VAL A 153 8.38 -5.04 -13.66
CA VAL A 153 7.67 -4.68 -14.90
C VAL A 153 8.01 -3.24 -15.33
N MET A 154 8.09 -2.31 -14.38
CA MET A 154 8.46 -0.92 -14.69
C MET A 154 9.92 -0.80 -15.17
N ALA A 155 10.84 -1.57 -14.61
CA ALA A 155 12.23 -1.60 -15.07
C ALA A 155 12.35 -2.21 -16.48
N GLU A 156 11.62 -3.30 -16.75
CA GLU A 156 11.53 -3.92 -18.08
C GLU A 156 10.96 -2.94 -19.10
N PHE A 157 9.87 -2.24 -18.76
CA PHE A 157 9.26 -1.21 -19.60
C PHE A 157 10.23 -0.06 -19.91
N ALA A 158 10.94 0.45 -18.90
CA ALA A 158 11.90 1.52 -19.08
C ALA A 158 13.03 1.13 -20.06
N ILE A 159 13.60 -0.06 -19.91
CA ILE A 159 14.72 -0.53 -20.74
C ILE A 159 14.25 -0.94 -22.14
N GLN A 160 13.21 -1.78 -22.22
CA GLN A 160 12.86 -2.50 -23.43
C GLN A 160 11.95 -1.69 -24.35
N GLU A 161 11.00 -0.94 -23.78
CA GLU A 161 10.02 -0.18 -24.55
C GLU A 161 10.45 1.27 -24.74
N LEU A 162 11.03 1.90 -23.70
CA LEU A 162 11.50 3.29 -23.77
C LEU A 162 12.96 3.43 -24.19
N GLY A 163 13.73 2.33 -24.22
CA GLY A 163 15.16 2.36 -24.56
C GLY A 163 16.01 3.15 -23.56
N ALA A 164 15.54 3.30 -22.32
CA ALA A 164 16.17 4.15 -21.32
C ALA A 164 17.45 3.50 -20.77
N GLY A 165 18.59 4.16 -20.92
CA GLY A 165 19.88 3.72 -20.36
C GLY A 165 20.18 4.34 -18.99
N ARG A 166 19.58 5.50 -18.68
CA ARG A 166 19.81 6.28 -17.46
C ARG A 166 18.50 6.59 -16.77
N VAL A 167 18.38 6.21 -15.50
CA VAL A 167 17.23 6.57 -14.66
C VAL A 167 17.64 7.46 -13.50
N ALA A 168 16.80 8.43 -13.17
CA ALA A 168 16.82 9.06 -11.86
C ALA A 168 15.62 8.57 -11.04
N VAL A 169 15.81 8.35 -9.74
CA VAL A 169 14.76 7.86 -8.83
C VAL A 169 14.51 8.90 -7.74
N LEU A 170 13.23 9.22 -7.50
CA LEU A 170 12.78 10.09 -6.41
C LEU A 170 11.90 9.28 -5.45
N THR A 171 12.43 8.98 -4.27
CA THR A 171 11.79 8.12 -3.27
C THR A 171 11.25 8.94 -2.10
N GLU A 172 9.99 8.69 -1.71
CA GLU A 172 9.39 9.25 -0.51
C GLU A 172 9.99 8.54 0.73
N ARG A 173 10.73 9.29 1.56
CA ARG A 173 11.39 8.75 2.74
C ARG A 173 10.38 8.44 3.84
N GLY A 174 10.55 7.28 4.49
CA GLY A 174 9.66 6.79 5.54
C GLY A 174 8.39 6.13 5.02
N SER A 175 8.22 6.02 3.70
CA SER A 175 7.13 5.29 3.08
C SER A 175 7.58 3.87 2.72
N ILE A 176 7.08 2.87 3.45
CA ILE A 176 7.36 1.45 3.18
C ILE A 176 7.06 1.08 1.72
N TYR A 177 5.99 1.65 1.16
CA TYR A 177 5.64 1.47 -0.25
C TYR A 177 6.70 2.10 -1.18
N SER A 178 6.98 3.40 -1.01
CA SER A 178 7.89 4.10 -1.92
C SER A 178 9.31 3.53 -1.89
N GLU A 179 9.82 3.22 -0.70
CA GLU A 179 11.16 2.68 -0.50
C GLU A 179 11.27 1.26 -1.09
N GLY A 180 10.31 0.38 -0.80
CA GLY A 180 10.31 -1.00 -1.31
C GLY A 180 10.18 -1.06 -2.83
N LEU A 181 9.29 -0.27 -3.41
CA LEU A 181 9.10 -0.21 -4.85
C LEU A 181 10.31 0.43 -5.57
N SER A 182 10.89 1.49 -5.00
CA SER A 182 12.12 2.10 -5.52
C SER A 182 13.27 1.09 -5.56
N GLN A 183 13.47 0.35 -4.46
CA GLN A 183 14.55 -0.62 -4.35
C GLN A 183 14.39 -1.73 -5.39
N THR A 184 13.19 -2.31 -5.50
CA THR A 184 12.88 -3.32 -6.51
C THR A 184 13.15 -2.83 -7.92
N PHE A 185 12.67 -1.62 -8.25
CA PHE A 185 12.90 -1.03 -9.57
C PHE A 185 14.39 -0.85 -9.85
N VAL A 186 15.15 -0.26 -8.91
CA VAL A 186 16.59 -0.02 -9.04
C VAL A 186 17.36 -1.32 -9.28
N ASP A 187 17.06 -2.36 -8.50
CA ASP A 187 17.74 -3.65 -8.61
C ASP A 187 17.47 -4.30 -9.97
N ASN A 188 16.22 -4.29 -10.44
CA ASN A 188 15.85 -4.85 -11.74
C ASN A 188 16.40 -4.02 -12.91
N PHE A 189 16.34 -2.68 -12.83
CA PHE A 189 16.86 -1.79 -13.87
C PHE A 189 18.38 -1.97 -14.04
N GLY A 190 19.11 -2.05 -12.93
CA GLY A 190 20.55 -2.35 -12.93
C GLY A 190 20.87 -3.74 -13.48
N ALA A 191 20.09 -4.76 -13.09
CA ALA A 191 20.26 -6.13 -13.60
C ALA A 191 20.01 -6.23 -15.12
N LEU A 192 19.18 -5.36 -15.68
CA LEU A 192 18.92 -5.24 -17.12
C LEU A 192 19.97 -4.39 -17.87
N GLY A 193 21.01 -3.91 -17.18
CA GLY A 193 22.11 -3.13 -17.77
C GLY A 193 21.89 -1.62 -17.75
N GLY A 194 20.83 -1.14 -17.11
CA GLY A 194 20.56 0.28 -16.91
C GLY A 194 21.45 0.92 -15.84
N HIS A 195 21.61 2.23 -15.90
CA HIS A 195 22.38 3.02 -14.94
C HIS A 195 21.50 3.95 -14.11
N VAL A 196 21.52 3.80 -12.79
CA VAL A 196 20.88 4.75 -11.87
C VAL A 196 21.77 5.99 -11.73
N ALA A 197 21.43 7.04 -12.47
CA ALA A 197 22.20 8.28 -12.58
C ALA A 197 22.03 9.19 -11.35
N ALA A 198 20.89 9.14 -10.69
CA ALA A 198 20.63 9.81 -9.42
C ALA A 198 19.58 9.04 -8.62
N HIS A 199 19.75 8.99 -7.31
CA HIS A 199 18.73 8.53 -6.38
C HIS A 199 18.57 9.58 -5.29
N GLN A 200 17.41 10.23 -5.26
CA GLN A 200 17.09 11.33 -4.37
C GLN A 200 15.89 10.99 -3.52
N PHE A 201 15.78 11.67 -2.38
CA PHE A 201 14.73 11.43 -1.40
C PHE A 201 13.99 12.73 -1.08
N TYR A 202 12.70 12.62 -0.83
CA TYR A 202 11.85 13.72 -0.39
C TYR A 202 10.95 13.24 0.76
N MET A 203 10.36 14.16 1.51
CA MET A 203 9.43 13.89 2.60
C MET A 203 7.98 14.05 2.14
N SER A 204 7.06 13.29 2.73
CA SER A 204 5.63 13.46 2.46
C SER A 204 5.18 14.90 2.80
N GLY A 205 4.42 15.52 1.90
CA GLY A 205 3.95 16.90 2.04
C GLY A 205 5.02 17.97 1.81
N GLU A 206 6.21 17.60 1.34
CA GLU A 206 7.24 18.57 0.92
C GLU A 206 6.72 19.41 -0.25
N THR A 207 6.98 20.72 -0.20
CA THR A 207 6.50 21.67 -1.21
C THR A 207 7.61 22.33 -2.01
N ASP A 208 8.87 22.12 -1.61
CA ASP A 208 10.05 22.61 -2.30
C ASP A 208 10.98 21.43 -2.61
N PHE A 209 11.03 21.04 -3.88
CA PHE A 209 11.86 19.91 -4.34
C PHE A 209 13.15 20.38 -5.03
N ALA A 210 13.54 21.65 -4.88
CA ALA A 210 14.60 22.25 -5.69
C ALA A 210 15.92 21.50 -5.62
N SER A 211 16.35 21.08 -4.42
CA SER A 211 17.64 20.40 -4.23
C SER A 211 17.69 19.05 -4.95
N GLN A 212 16.59 18.28 -4.85
CA GLN A 212 16.42 16.97 -5.45
C GLN A 212 16.35 17.12 -6.97
N LEU A 213 15.60 18.11 -7.47
CA LEU A 213 15.43 18.36 -8.90
C LEU A 213 16.72 18.88 -9.56
N ILE A 214 17.55 19.66 -8.87
CA ILE A 214 18.89 20.03 -9.36
C ILE A 214 19.74 18.79 -9.59
N ALA A 215 19.77 17.86 -8.62
CA ALA A 215 20.54 16.63 -8.73
C ALA A 215 20.01 15.73 -9.86
N VAL A 216 18.68 15.59 -9.96
CA VAL A 216 18.01 14.83 -11.02
C VAL A 216 18.33 15.41 -12.39
N THR A 217 18.13 16.71 -12.63
CA THR A 217 18.39 17.34 -13.92
C THR A 217 19.87 17.26 -14.30
N SER A 218 20.78 17.50 -13.34
CA SER A 218 22.24 17.40 -13.58
C SER A 218 22.69 15.98 -13.95
N SER A 219 21.93 14.97 -13.53
CA SER A 219 22.21 13.58 -13.87
C SER A 219 21.82 13.20 -15.31
N MET A 220 21.14 14.08 -16.05
CA MET A 220 20.68 13.86 -17.44
C MET A 220 20.04 12.47 -17.62
N PRO A 221 18.92 12.19 -16.93
CA PRO A 221 18.24 10.90 -17.03
C PRO A 221 17.39 10.81 -18.30
N ASP A 222 17.24 9.61 -18.85
CA ASP A 222 16.28 9.32 -19.92
C ASP A 222 14.85 9.24 -19.35
N VAL A 223 14.74 8.64 -18.16
CA VAL A 223 13.50 8.47 -17.40
C VAL A 223 13.67 8.86 -15.94
N VAL A 224 12.60 9.35 -15.32
CA VAL A 224 12.55 9.61 -13.86
C VAL A 224 11.47 8.76 -13.23
N PHE A 225 11.85 7.86 -12.33
CA PHE A 225 10.92 6.98 -11.60
C PHE A 225 10.55 7.57 -10.24
N ILE A 226 9.25 7.72 -9.99
CA ILE A 226 8.71 8.34 -8.77
C ILE A 226 7.58 7.45 -8.20
N PRO A 227 7.89 6.46 -7.35
CA PRO A 227 6.89 5.65 -6.66
C PRO A 227 6.33 6.41 -5.44
N GLY A 228 5.76 7.60 -5.67
CA GLY A 228 5.35 8.56 -4.65
C GLY A 228 3.87 8.55 -4.28
N SER A 229 3.47 9.29 -3.26
CA SER A 229 2.06 9.47 -2.91
C SER A 229 1.29 10.29 -3.97
N VAL A 230 -0.02 10.04 -4.10
CA VAL A 230 -0.94 10.76 -5.00
C VAL A 230 -1.00 12.28 -4.75
N VAL A 231 -0.55 12.72 -3.57
CA VAL A 231 -0.57 14.11 -3.12
C VAL A 231 0.69 14.86 -3.58
N ASP A 232 1.85 14.21 -3.50
CA ASP A 232 3.13 14.88 -3.74
C ASP A 232 3.51 14.92 -5.24
N ILE A 233 3.11 13.88 -5.99
CA ILE A 233 3.51 13.71 -7.40
C ILE A 233 3.14 14.93 -8.28
N PRO A 234 1.91 15.49 -8.24
CA PRO A 234 1.54 16.57 -9.14
C PRO A 234 2.42 17.82 -9.00
N LEU A 235 2.69 18.24 -7.76
CA LEU A 235 3.53 19.41 -7.49
C LEU A 235 5.00 19.14 -7.87
N LEU A 236 5.51 17.95 -7.55
CA LEU A 236 6.87 17.55 -7.89
C LEU A 236 7.06 17.55 -9.41
N VAL A 237 6.17 16.89 -10.16
CA VAL A 237 6.23 16.83 -11.63
C VAL A 237 6.09 18.23 -12.24
N GLN A 238 5.19 19.06 -11.71
CA GLN A 238 5.03 20.45 -12.15
C GLN A 238 6.34 21.24 -11.98
N GLN A 239 6.95 21.21 -10.80
CA GLN A 239 8.22 21.92 -10.56
C GLN A 239 9.34 21.39 -11.44
N ALA A 240 9.43 20.07 -11.63
CA ALA A 240 10.44 19.45 -12.48
C ALA A 240 10.35 19.92 -13.95
N ARG A 241 9.12 20.03 -14.49
CA ARG A 241 8.89 20.58 -15.83
C ARG A 241 9.11 22.08 -15.90
N GLN A 242 8.41 22.86 -15.06
CA GLN A 242 8.31 24.31 -15.20
C GLN A 242 9.55 25.05 -14.68
N ASN A 243 10.13 24.60 -13.58
CA ASN A 243 11.21 25.32 -12.91
C ASN A 243 12.60 24.78 -13.29
N PHE A 244 12.69 23.50 -13.65
CA PHE A 244 13.95 22.82 -13.95
C PHE A 244 14.10 22.34 -15.39
N GLY A 245 13.07 22.51 -16.23
CA GLY A 245 13.13 22.19 -17.65
C GLY A 245 13.42 20.73 -17.95
N LEU A 246 13.13 19.82 -17.01
CA LEU A 246 13.40 18.40 -17.18
C LEU A 246 12.51 17.86 -18.30
N THR A 247 13.06 17.19 -19.31
CA THR A 247 12.29 16.63 -20.44
C THR A 247 12.14 15.11 -20.39
N ALA A 248 12.85 14.45 -19.48
CA ALA A 248 12.82 13.00 -19.27
C ALA A 248 11.39 12.47 -19.09
N THR A 249 11.12 11.25 -19.55
CA THR A 249 9.80 10.63 -19.33
C THR A 249 9.64 10.27 -17.86
N PHE A 250 8.52 10.67 -17.25
CA PHE A 250 8.23 10.27 -15.88
C PHE A 250 7.53 8.92 -15.83
N LEU A 251 7.97 8.09 -14.90
CA LEU A 251 7.44 6.77 -14.60
C LEU A 251 6.98 6.73 -13.15
N GLY A 252 5.94 5.97 -12.89
CA GLY A 252 5.28 5.92 -11.58
C GLY A 252 4.86 4.52 -11.16
N GLY A 253 4.45 4.42 -9.90
CA GLY A 253 3.75 3.24 -9.38
C GLY A 253 2.22 3.40 -9.43
N ASP A 254 1.51 2.49 -8.77
CA ASP A 254 0.05 2.36 -8.79
C ASP A 254 -0.70 3.54 -8.12
N SER A 255 0.04 4.42 -7.45
CA SER A 255 -0.44 5.68 -6.88
C SER A 255 -0.61 6.82 -7.90
N TRP A 256 -0.22 6.64 -9.17
CA TRP A 256 -0.26 7.67 -10.21
C TRP A 256 -1.66 7.93 -10.82
N HIS A 257 -2.73 7.42 -10.22
CA HIS A 257 -4.10 7.53 -10.74
C HIS A 257 -4.74 8.92 -10.58
N ASN A 258 -3.98 9.99 -10.30
CA ASN A 258 -4.52 11.34 -10.12
C ASN A 258 -4.79 11.99 -11.50
N ALA A 259 -6.03 12.43 -11.73
CA ALA A 259 -6.41 13.12 -12.97
C ALA A 259 -5.62 14.42 -13.20
N GLU A 260 -5.14 15.08 -12.15
CA GLU A 260 -4.31 16.30 -12.26
C GLU A 260 -2.96 16.03 -12.94
N LEU A 261 -2.48 14.78 -12.97
CA LEU A 261 -1.28 14.41 -13.73
C LEU A 261 -1.52 14.48 -15.25
N LEU A 262 -2.77 14.36 -15.70
CA LEU A 262 -3.12 14.49 -17.12
C LEU A 262 -3.09 15.95 -17.59
N THR A 263 -3.29 16.91 -16.70
CA THR A 263 -3.30 18.34 -17.03
C THR A 263 -1.95 19.01 -16.79
N THR A 264 -1.10 18.45 -15.93
CA THR A 264 0.23 18.99 -15.60
C THR A 264 1.35 18.44 -16.48
N SER A 265 1.13 17.33 -17.20
CA SER A 265 2.13 16.70 -18.09
C SER A 265 2.18 17.27 -19.52
N SER A 266 1.22 18.13 -19.89
CA SER A 266 1.08 18.68 -21.25
C SER A 266 1.73 20.05 -21.47
N ALA A 267 2.66 20.48 -20.61
CA ALA A 267 3.37 21.75 -20.70
C ALA A 267 4.86 21.56 -20.96
#